data_AF-A0A954KIL2-F1
#
_entry.id   AF-A0A954KIL2-F1
#
_cell.length_a   1.000
_cell.length_b   1.000
_cell.length_c   1.000
_cell.angle_alpha   90.00
_cell.angle_beta   90.00
_cell.angle_gamma   90.00
#
_symmetry.space_group_name_H-M   'P 1'
#
loop_
_entity.id
_entity.type
_entity.pdbx_description
1 polymer ?
#
loop_
_entity_poly.entity_id
_entity_poly.type
_entity_poly.pdbx_seq_one_letter_code
_entity_poly.pdbx_strand_id
1 'polypeptide(L)'
;MAEFVLLNVQQASLSTSMLPRPLHYGSLKLASRYLLSPLAGYTNLPFRRVVHDIGGVGLCTTDLVSAKALLARSRKSLQLIETCPEDSPLSVQIFGSDPGMMRGAAQFLEEYGVASIDINMGCPVKRIVGGGAGSAMMCQQSATIELVQQVVEAVKLPVTVKMRLGWDDDNLTAPFFAREFERVGVVAVAIHGRTREQGF
;
A
#
# COMPACT_ATOMS: atom_id res chain seq x y z
N MET A 1 3.17 5.99 -14.70
CA MET A 1 1.88 6.09 -13.98
C MET A 1 2.10 7.07 -12.84
N ALA A 2 1.43 8.23 -12.89
CA ALA A 2 1.50 9.18 -11.78
C ALA A 2 0.50 8.75 -10.70
N GLU A 3 0.98 8.56 -9.48
CA GLU A 3 0.19 8.22 -8.31
C GLU A 3 -0.03 9.49 -7.50
N PHE A 4 -1.29 9.78 -7.15
CA PHE A 4 -1.60 10.88 -6.25
C PHE A 4 -1.70 10.32 -4.84
N VAL A 5 -0.85 10.79 -3.94
CA VAL A 5 -1.01 10.60 -2.49
C VAL A 5 -1.91 11.74 -2.00
N LEU A 6 -3.11 11.42 -1.51
CA LEU A 6 -3.93 12.40 -0.79
C LEU A 6 -3.26 12.66 0.55
N LEU A 7 -2.83 13.89 0.77
CA LEU A 7 -2.12 14.32 1.97
C LEU A 7 -3.09 15.01 2.93
N ASN A 8 -2.86 14.79 4.23
CA ASN A 8 -3.44 15.47 5.39
C ASN A 8 -4.14 16.81 5.07
N VAL A 9 -5.45 16.85 5.26
CA VAL A 9 -6.30 18.05 5.07
C VAL A 9 -6.11 18.99 6.26
N GLN A 10 -4.96 19.65 6.33
CA GLN A 10 -4.81 20.88 7.11
C GLN A 10 -4.41 22.00 6.15
N GLN A 11 -5.23 23.05 6.13
CA GLN A 11 -5.09 24.26 5.32
C GLN A 11 -3.63 24.73 5.29
N ALA A 12 -2.98 24.59 4.13
CA ALA A 12 -1.64 25.13 3.91
C ALA A 12 -1.76 26.50 3.23
N SER A 13 -1.47 27.56 3.99
CA SER A 13 -1.08 28.84 3.42
C SER A 13 0.23 28.67 2.63
N LEU A 14 0.28 29.25 1.44
CA LEU A 14 1.43 29.15 0.54
C LEU A 14 2.63 29.91 1.13
N SER A 15 3.61 29.16 1.64
CA SER A 15 4.90 29.67 2.12
C SER A 15 6.01 29.26 1.14
N THR A 16 6.88 30.22 0.83
CA THR A 16 7.91 30.24 -0.23
C THR A 16 9.15 29.37 0.02
N SER A 17 9.07 28.28 0.80
CA SER A 17 10.12 27.24 0.76
C SER A 17 9.81 26.25 -0.36
N MET A 18 10.52 26.35 -1.50
CA MET A 18 10.31 25.47 -2.67
C MET A 18 10.57 23.98 -2.43
N LEU A 19 11.08 23.58 -1.26
CA LEU A 19 11.17 22.18 -0.87
C LEU A 19 9.91 21.78 -0.10
N PRO A 20 9.09 20.86 -0.63
CA PRO A 20 7.89 20.42 0.06
C PRO A 20 8.29 19.75 1.39
N ARG A 21 7.53 20.02 2.46
CA ARG A 21 7.80 19.50 3.81
C ARG A 21 8.06 17.97 3.78
N PRO A 22 8.90 17.41 4.66
CA PRO A 22 9.10 15.96 4.71
C PRO A 22 7.76 15.21 4.89
N LEU A 23 7.56 14.14 4.11
CA LEU A 23 6.38 13.28 4.24
C LEU A 23 6.59 12.29 5.38
N HIS A 24 5.55 12.03 6.15
CA HIS A 24 5.58 11.11 7.28
C HIS A 24 4.47 10.07 7.12
N TYR A 25 4.82 8.80 7.30
CA TYR A 25 3.89 7.69 7.45
C TYR A 25 3.85 7.35 8.93
N GLY A 26 2.95 7.99 9.68
CA GLY A 26 2.99 7.95 11.14
C GLY A 26 4.34 8.44 11.69
N SER A 27 5.07 7.57 12.39
CA SER A 27 6.42 7.85 12.91
C SER A 27 7.54 7.71 11.85
N LEU A 28 7.26 7.07 10.71
CA LEU A 28 8.25 6.88 9.64
C LEU A 28 8.42 8.18 8.84
N LYS A 29 9.55 8.86 9.03
CA LYS A 29 9.94 10.03 8.23
C LYS A 29 10.55 9.58 6.90
N LEU A 30 9.96 10.00 5.79
CA LEU A 30 10.45 9.69 4.45
C LEU A 30 11.43 10.74 3.96
N ALA A 31 12.53 10.29 3.34
CA ALA A 31 13.58 11.16 2.82
C ALA A 31 13.12 12.01 1.62
N SER A 32 12.10 11.54 0.89
CA SER A 32 11.50 12.24 -0.23
C SER A 32 10.00 11.91 -0.37
N ARG A 33 9.35 12.57 -1.31
CA ARG A 33 7.94 12.33 -1.70
C ARG A 33 7.79 11.42 -2.91
N TYR A 34 8.89 10.88 -3.42
CA TYR A 34 8.90 9.96 -4.55
C TYR A 34 8.91 8.54 -4.00
N LEU A 35 7.82 7.82 -4.18
CA LEU A 35 7.63 6.48 -3.65
C LEU A 35 7.56 5.51 -4.82
N LEU A 36 8.32 4.41 -4.76
CA LEU A 36 8.30 3.41 -5.82
C LEU A 36 7.03 2.57 -5.69
N SER A 37 6.17 2.65 -6.71
CA SER A 37 4.94 1.87 -6.79
C SER A 37 5.20 0.36 -6.82
N PRO A 38 4.35 -0.47 -6.18
CA PRO A 38 4.41 -1.92 -6.29
C PRO A 38 4.05 -2.37 -7.72
N LEU A 39 4.98 -3.08 -8.38
CA LEU A 39 4.82 -3.55 -9.77
C LEU A 39 5.04 -5.05 -9.85
N ALA A 40 3.97 -5.78 -10.22
CA ALA A 40 4.01 -7.23 -10.29
C ALA A 40 5.03 -7.75 -11.31
N GLY A 41 5.97 -8.57 -10.84
CA GLY A 41 7.08 -9.12 -11.61
C GLY A 41 8.33 -8.25 -11.68
N TYR A 42 8.32 -7.03 -11.11
CA TYR A 42 9.41 -6.06 -11.27
C TYR A 42 10.04 -5.64 -9.95
N THR A 43 9.26 -5.27 -8.93
CA THR A 43 9.78 -4.68 -7.67
C THR A 43 10.36 -5.71 -6.69
N ASN A 44 11.20 -6.60 -7.22
CA ASN A 44 12.04 -7.52 -6.44
C ASN A 44 13.25 -6.80 -5.83
N LEU A 45 13.98 -7.49 -4.94
CA LEU A 45 15.12 -6.92 -4.22
C LEU A 45 16.18 -6.29 -5.15
N PRO A 46 16.68 -6.97 -6.20
CA PRO A 46 17.63 -6.35 -7.13
C PRO A 46 17.13 -5.03 -7.73
N PHE A 47 15.88 -4.97 -8.16
CA PHE A 47 15.31 -3.75 -8.74
C PHE A 47 15.23 -2.61 -7.70
N ARG A 48 14.74 -2.90 -6.50
CA ARG A 48 14.62 -1.88 -5.44
C ARG A 48 15.99 -1.35 -5.00
N ARG A 49 17.01 -2.20 -4.94
CA ARG A 49 18.40 -1.77 -4.66
C ARG A 49 18.92 -0.79 -5.70
N VAL A 50 18.67 -1.04 -6.99
CA VAL A 50 19.04 -0.10 -8.06
C VAL A 50 18.30 1.23 -7.90
N VAL A 51 17.00 1.20 -7.54
CA VAL A 51 16.23 2.43 -7.30
C VAL A 51 16.77 3.21 -6.10
N HIS A 52 17.15 2.54 -5.02
CA HIS A 52 17.82 3.17 -3.87
C HIS A 52 19.19 3.77 -4.25
N ASP A 53 19.99 3.07 -5.07
CA ASP A 53 21.31 3.51 -5.53
C ASP A 53 21.25 4.74 -6.44
N ILE A 54 20.25 4.81 -7.35
CA ILE A 54 19.96 6.02 -8.15
C ILE A 54 19.65 7.22 -7.24
N GLY A 55 19.05 6.97 -6.08
CA GLY A 55 18.72 7.97 -5.08
C GLY A 55 17.41 8.71 -5.35
N GLY A 56 17.01 9.55 -4.39
CA GLY A 56 15.79 10.35 -4.47
C GLY A 56 14.49 9.62 -4.15
N VAL A 57 14.49 8.28 -4.05
CA VAL A 57 13.34 7.50 -3.55
C VAL A 57 13.20 7.66 -2.03
N GLY A 58 11.97 7.85 -1.56
CA GLY A 58 11.64 7.99 -0.14
C GLY A 58 11.20 6.69 0.52
N LEU A 59 10.59 5.79 -0.27
CA LEU A 59 10.10 4.47 0.15
C LEU A 59 10.01 3.57 -1.07
N CYS A 60 10.52 2.34 -0.96
CA CYS A 60 10.25 1.31 -1.94
C CYS A 60 9.18 0.35 -1.44
N THR A 61 8.28 -0.07 -2.33
CA THR A 61 7.27 -1.10 -2.02
C THR A 61 7.54 -2.37 -2.82
N THR A 62 7.34 -3.53 -2.21
CA THR A 62 7.51 -4.84 -2.86
C THR A 62 6.56 -5.06 -4.04
N ASP A 63 6.69 -6.21 -4.69
CA ASP A 63 5.61 -6.82 -5.47
C ASP A 63 4.37 -7.11 -4.60
N LEU A 64 3.27 -7.57 -5.20
CA LEU A 64 2.05 -8.02 -4.55
C LEU A 64 2.27 -9.36 -3.82
N VAL A 65 2.23 -9.33 -2.49
CA VAL A 65 2.40 -10.49 -1.63
C VAL A 65 1.04 -11.02 -1.16
N SER A 66 0.74 -12.29 -1.44
CA SER A 66 -0.48 -12.92 -0.92
C SER A 66 -0.34 -13.17 0.57
N ALA A 67 -1.25 -12.63 1.38
CA ALA A 67 -1.28 -12.84 2.83
C ALA A 67 -1.34 -14.33 3.20
N LYS A 68 -2.23 -15.08 2.53
CA LYS A 68 -2.35 -16.54 2.69
C LYS A 68 -1.04 -17.27 2.40
N ALA A 69 -0.42 -16.97 1.27
CA ALA A 69 0.80 -17.66 0.84
C ALA A 69 2.03 -17.24 1.66
N LEU A 70 2.02 -16.03 2.23
CA LEU A 70 3.04 -15.55 3.15
C LEU A 70 2.95 -16.30 4.49
N LEU A 71 1.76 -16.42 5.06
CA LEU A 71 1.54 -17.18 6.29
C LEU A 71 1.85 -18.67 6.13
N ALA A 72 1.56 -19.24 4.96
CA ALA A 72 1.96 -20.59 4.61
C ALA A 72 3.47 -20.75 4.32
N ARG A 73 4.28 -19.69 4.50
CA ARG A 73 5.73 -19.68 4.27
C ARG A 73 6.12 -20.15 2.87
N SER A 74 5.28 -19.86 1.88
CA SER A 74 5.58 -20.27 0.51
C SER A 74 6.88 -19.63 0.05
N ARG A 75 7.75 -20.41 -0.60
CA ARG A 75 9.05 -19.94 -1.10
C ARG A 75 8.92 -18.67 -1.92
N LYS A 76 7.90 -18.59 -2.78
CA LYS A 76 7.66 -17.42 -3.62
C LYS A 76 7.33 -16.17 -2.80
N SER A 77 6.42 -16.25 -1.82
CA SER A 77 6.10 -15.07 -0.99
C SER A 77 7.29 -14.61 -0.16
N LEU A 78 8.09 -15.54 0.37
CA LEU A 78 9.30 -15.20 1.11
C LEU A 78 10.34 -14.51 0.21
N GLN A 79 10.50 -14.98 -1.03
CA GLN A 79 11.37 -14.33 -2.02
C GLN A 79 10.92 -12.90 -2.36
N LEU A 80 9.61 -12.63 -2.42
CA LEU A 80 9.10 -11.29 -2.73
C LEU A 80 9.42 -10.26 -1.63
N ILE A 81 9.53 -10.71 -0.37
CA ILE A 81 9.85 -9.86 0.79
C ILE A 81 11.33 -9.88 1.18
N GLU A 82 12.18 -10.61 0.45
CA GLU A 82 13.63 -10.56 0.67
C GLU A 82 14.12 -9.12 0.64
N THR A 83 15.00 -8.78 1.58
CA THR A 83 15.54 -7.43 1.78
C THR A 83 17.00 -7.47 2.22
N CYS A 84 17.65 -6.31 2.24
CA CYS A 84 19.01 -6.11 2.74
C CYS A 84 19.13 -4.69 3.32
N PRO A 85 20.21 -4.36 4.06
CA PRO A 85 20.35 -3.04 4.69
C PRO A 85 20.22 -1.85 3.72
N GLU A 86 20.63 -2.02 2.46
CA GLU A 86 20.54 -0.98 1.42
C GLU A 86 19.13 -0.83 0.83
N ASP A 87 18.22 -1.77 1.08
CA ASP A 87 16.81 -1.75 0.65
C ASP A 87 15.92 -1.23 1.80
N SER A 88 16.23 -0.03 2.28
CA SER A 88 15.55 0.59 3.41
C SER A 88 15.27 2.09 3.17
N PRO A 89 14.08 2.60 3.52
CA PRO A 89 12.95 1.88 4.11
C PRO A 89 12.18 1.04 3.06
N LEU A 90 11.71 -0.15 3.49
CA LEU A 90 10.88 -1.06 2.70
C LEU A 90 9.44 -1.10 3.20
N SER A 91 8.49 -0.99 2.28
CA SER A 91 7.08 -1.31 2.48
C SER A 91 6.74 -2.63 1.82
N VAL A 92 5.94 -3.48 2.48
CA VAL A 92 5.43 -4.72 1.85
C VAL A 92 3.97 -4.55 1.50
N GLN A 93 3.64 -4.71 0.22
CA GLN A 93 2.25 -4.69 -0.23
C GLN A 93 1.62 -6.09 -0.11
N ILE A 94 0.62 -6.23 0.75
CA ILE A 94 -0.14 -7.46 0.95
C ILE A 94 -1.53 -7.41 0.29
N PHE A 95 -2.05 -8.57 -0.08
CA PHE A 95 -3.43 -8.73 -0.55
C PHE A 95 -4.08 -10.02 -0.04
N GLY A 96 -5.40 -9.95 0.10
CA GLY A 96 -6.26 -11.02 0.59
C GLY A 96 -7.65 -10.49 0.93
N SER A 97 -8.63 -11.39 1.03
CA SER A 97 -10.02 -11.09 1.36
C SER A 97 -10.44 -11.64 2.73
N ASP A 98 -9.62 -12.50 3.35
CA ASP A 98 -9.86 -13.02 4.69
C ASP A 98 -9.21 -12.08 5.73
N PRO A 99 -10.00 -11.47 6.65
CA PRO A 99 -9.46 -10.56 7.65
C PRO A 99 -8.42 -11.20 8.57
N GLY A 100 -8.63 -12.47 8.96
CA GLY A 100 -7.70 -13.20 9.84
C GLY A 100 -6.33 -13.41 9.20
N MET A 101 -6.29 -13.76 7.91
CA MET A 101 -5.06 -13.92 7.14
C MET A 101 -4.37 -12.58 6.91
N MET A 102 -5.11 -11.52 6.59
CA MET A 102 -4.54 -10.18 6.40
C MET A 102 -3.91 -9.67 7.70
N ARG A 103 -4.62 -9.83 8.83
CA ARG A 103 -4.13 -9.52 10.17
C ARG A 103 -2.86 -10.29 10.51
N GLY A 104 -2.88 -11.62 10.35
CA GLY A 104 -1.72 -12.46 10.63
C GLY A 104 -0.52 -12.13 9.75
N ALA A 105 -0.74 -11.81 8.47
CA ALA A 105 0.32 -11.39 7.57
C ALA A 105 0.94 -10.05 7.99
N ALA A 106 0.14 -9.10 8.46
CA ALA A 106 0.62 -7.84 9.00
C ALA A 106 1.51 -8.05 10.24
N GLN A 107 1.04 -8.86 11.21
CA GLN A 107 1.82 -9.21 12.40
C GLN A 107 3.14 -9.91 12.05
N PHE A 108 3.09 -10.84 11.08
CA PHE A 108 4.29 -11.48 10.57
C PHE A 108 5.30 -10.47 9.99
N LEU A 109 4.82 -9.48 9.24
CA LEU A 109 5.67 -8.45 8.64
C LEU A 109 6.24 -7.48 9.67
N GLU A 110 5.50 -7.19 10.74
CA GLU A 110 6.02 -6.43 11.89
C GLU A 110 7.19 -7.16 12.55
N GLU A 111 7.04 -8.46 12.83
CA GLU A 111 8.14 -9.29 13.35
C GLU A 111 9.30 -9.40 12.36
N TYR A 112 9.02 -9.41 11.06
CA TYR A 112 10.03 -9.43 10.00
C TYR A 112 10.84 -8.12 9.93
N GLY A 113 10.33 -7.01 10.50
CA GLY A 113 11.06 -5.75 10.62
C GLY A 113 10.96 -4.82 9.41
N VAL A 114 9.84 -4.87 8.66
CA VAL A 114 9.61 -3.92 7.54
C VAL A 114 9.26 -2.53 8.07
N ALA A 115 9.44 -1.49 7.25
CA ALA A 115 9.19 -0.11 7.68
C ALA A 115 7.71 0.28 7.64
N SER A 116 6.92 -0.34 6.76
CA SER A 116 5.47 -0.13 6.66
C SER A 116 4.78 -1.28 5.93
N ILE A 117 3.46 -1.34 6.04
CA ILE A 117 2.61 -2.31 5.34
C ILE A 117 1.67 -1.55 4.40
N ASP A 118 1.50 -2.03 3.18
CA ASP A 118 0.54 -1.48 2.21
C ASP A 118 -0.52 -2.54 1.86
N ILE A 119 -1.78 -2.13 1.79
CA ILE A 119 -2.90 -3.02 1.42
C ILE A 119 -3.27 -2.77 -0.04
N ASN A 120 -3.21 -3.82 -0.86
CA ASN A 120 -3.64 -3.74 -2.26
C ASN A 120 -5.17 -3.77 -2.36
N MET A 121 -5.74 -2.66 -2.79
CA MET A 121 -7.15 -2.51 -3.16
C MET A 121 -7.34 -2.09 -4.63
N GLY A 122 -6.26 -2.12 -5.44
CA GLY A 122 -6.28 -1.56 -6.80
C GLY A 122 -6.12 -2.59 -7.92
N CYS A 123 -5.67 -3.82 -7.63
CA CYS A 123 -5.31 -4.77 -8.68
C CYS A 123 -6.55 -5.31 -9.43
N PRO A 124 -6.64 -5.14 -10.76
CA PRO A 124 -7.79 -5.57 -11.55
C PRO A 124 -7.69 -7.02 -12.05
N VAL A 125 -6.58 -7.73 -11.76
CA VAL A 125 -6.30 -9.08 -12.27
C VAL A 125 -7.42 -10.05 -11.86
N LYS A 126 -8.01 -10.73 -12.85
CA LYS A 126 -9.20 -11.60 -12.68
C LYS A 126 -9.08 -12.58 -11.52
N ARG A 127 -7.91 -13.21 -11.34
CA ARG A 127 -7.67 -14.16 -10.24
C ARG A 127 -7.74 -13.51 -8.85
N ILE A 128 -7.27 -12.27 -8.71
CA ILE A 128 -7.29 -11.53 -7.44
C ILE A 128 -8.71 -11.01 -7.17
N VAL A 129 -9.34 -10.41 -8.19
CA VAL A 129 -10.71 -9.91 -8.13
C VAL A 129 -11.72 -11.03 -7.84
N GLY A 130 -11.61 -12.17 -8.52
CA GLY A 130 -12.48 -13.33 -8.29
C GLY A 130 -12.32 -13.98 -6.92
N GLY A 131 -11.21 -13.71 -6.22
CA GLY A 131 -11.02 -14.08 -4.81
C GLY A 131 -11.52 -13.04 -3.82
N GLY A 132 -12.17 -11.95 -4.27
CA GLY A 132 -12.66 -10.88 -3.41
C GLY A 132 -11.62 -9.85 -2.97
N ALA A 133 -10.39 -9.90 -3.51
CA ALA A 133 -9.30 -9.00 -3.16
C ALA A 133 -9.01 -7.98 -4.27
N GLY A 134 -8.06 -7.07 -4.03
CA GLY A 134 -7.70 -6.05 -5.01
C GLY A 134 -8.88 -5.10 -5.28
N SER A 135 -9.15 -4.79 -6.53
CA SER A 135 -10.23 -3.84 -6.87
C SER A 135 -11.64 -4.32 -6.49
N ALA A 136 -11.84 -5.61 -6.23
CA ALA A 136 -13.14 -6.12 -5.73
C ALA A 136 -13.50 -5.54 -4.35
N MET A 137 -12.50 -5.17 -3.55
CA MET A 137 -12.69 -4.55 -2.24
C MET A 137 -13.36 -3.17 -2.38
N MET A 138 -13.14 -2.48 -3.50
CA MET A 138 -13.74 -1.17 -3.76
C MET A 138 -15.26 -1.20 -3.98
N CYS A 139 -15.86 -2.39 -4.05
CA CYS A 139 -17.32 -2.61 -4.14
C CYS A 139 -17.94 -3.11 -2.83
N GLN A 140 -17.14 -3.39 -1.80
CA GLN A 140 -17.56 -4.05 -0.56
C GLN A 140 -17.23 -3.17 0.64
N GLN A 141 -17.92 -2.05 0.78
CA GLN A 141 -17.56 -0.97 1.71
C GLN A 141 -17.37 -1.46 3.16
N SER A 142 -18.40 -2.02 3.80
CA SER A 142 -18.34 -2.42 5.22
C SER A 142 -17.28 -3.48 5.48
N ALA A 143 -17.27 -4.56 4.70
CA ALA A 143 -16.29 -5.65 4.83
C ALA A 143 -14.85 -5.17 4.62
N THR A 144 -14.64 -4.25 3.68
CA THR A 144 -13.32 -3.69 3.40
C THR A 144 -12.82 -2.79 4.52
N ILE A 145 -13.69 -1.93 5.06
CA ILE A 145 -13.34 -1.08 6.20
C ILE A 145 -12.98 -1.95 7.42
N GLU A 146 -13.79 -2.96 7.72
CA GLU A 146 -13.55 -3.89 8.82
C GLU A 146 -12.21 -4.63 8.65
N LEU A 147 -11.92 -5.14 7.46
CA LEU A 147 -10.65 -5.82 7.17
C LEU A 147 -9.46 -4.88 7.35
N VAL A 148 -9.52 -3.67 6.81
CA VAL A 148 -8.42 -2.69 6.94
C VAL A 148 -8.23 -2.28 8.40
N GLN A 149 -9.32 -2.04 9.14
CA GLN A 149 -9.27 -1.73 10.56
C GLN A 149 -8.57 -2.84 11.36
N GLN A 150 -8.93 -4.10 11.13
CA GLN A 150 -8.28 -5.24 11.81
C GLN A 150 -6.78 -5.34 11.51
N VAL A 151 -6.34 -4.94 10.31
CA VAL A 151 -4.92 -4.88 9.96
C VAL A 151 -4.22 -3.75 10.72
N VAL A 152 -4.80 -2.55 10.72
CA VAL A 152 -4.25 -1.38 11.43
C VAL A 152 -4.13 -1.66 12.94
N GLU A 153 -5.15 -2.23 13.56
CA GLU A 153 -5.18 -2.50 15.00
C GLU A 153 -4.19 -3.60 15.45
N ALA A 154 -3.74 -4.44 14.52
CA ALA A 154 -2.92 -5.60 14.86
C ALA A 154 -1.41 -5.34 14.91
N VAL A 155 -0.97 -4.17 14.44
CA VAL A 155 0.45 -3.80 14.35
C VAL A 155 0.66 -2.33 14.76
N LYS A 156 1.87 -1.99 15.15
CA LYS A 156 2.31 -0.62 15.40
C LYS A 156 2.93 0.02 14.16
N LEU A 157 3.28 -0.79 13.16
CA LEU A 157 3.79 -0.30 11.89
C LEU A 157 2.78 0.60 11.18
N PRO A 158 3.23 1.63 10.45
CA PRO A 158 2.35 2.42 9.60
C PRO A 158 1.69 1.54 8.53
N VAL A 159 0.36 1.56 8.48
CA VAL A 159 -0.43 0.87 7.45
C VAL A 159 -0.93 1.88 6.43
N THR A 160 -0.75 1.54 5.16
CA THR A 160 -1.15 2.34 4.00
C THR A 160 -2.08 1.54 3.09
N VAL A 161 -2.81 2.24 2.22
CA VAL A 161 -3.69 1.60 1.24
C VAL A 161 -3.39 2.13 -0.15
N LYS A 162 -3.26 1.23 -1.11
CA LYS A 162 -3.19 1.57 -2.54
C LYS A 162 -4.46 1.14 -3.26
N MET A 163 -5.19 2.10 -3.83
CA MET A 163 -6.45 1.86 -4.53
C MET A 163 -6.53 2.55 -5.89
N ARG A 164 -7.62 2.31 -6.62
CA ARG A 164 -8.00 3.01 -7.84
C ARG A 164 -9.01 4.12 -7.52
N LEU A 165 -9.54 4.81 -8.52
CA LEU A 165 -10.64 5.77 -8.33
C LEU A 165 -11.97 5.10 -7.91
N GLY A 166 -12.16 3.86 -8.33
CA GLY A 166 -13.43 3.14 -8.20
C GLY A 166 -13.50 1.95 -9.14
N TRP A 167 -14.68 1.34 -9.25
CA TRP A 167 -14.89 0.20 -10.14
C TRP A 167 -14.98 0.64 -11.62
N ASP A 168 -15.81 1.63 -11.91
CA ASP A 168 -16.03 2.27 -13.21
C ASP A 168 -16.35 3.76 -12.97
N ASP A 169 -16.70 4.49 -14.03
CA ASP A 169 -16.97 5.94 -13.96
C ASP A 169 -18.26 6.28 -13.19
N ASP A 170 -19.18 5.31 -13.03
CA ASP A 170 -20.41 5.45 -12.24
C ASP A 170 -20.18 5.08 -10.76
N ASN A 171 -19.09 4.39 -10.43
CA ASN A 171 -18.78 3.85 -9.11
C ASN A 171 -17.44 4.37 -8.56
N LEU A 172 -17.30 5.69 -8.46
CA LEU A 172 -16.10 6.38 -7.93
C LEU A 172 -16.05 6.36 -6.39
N THR A 173 -15.60 5.24 -5.81
CA THR A 173 -15.62 5.01 -4.36
C THR A 173 -14.37 5.52 -3.61
N ALA A 174 -13.33 5.98 -4.30
CA ALA A 174 -12.09 6.39 -3.64
C ALA A 174 -12.23 7.52 -2.61
N PRO A 175 -13.02 8.60 -2.83
CA PRO A 175 -13.20 9.64 -1.81
C PRO A 175 -13.88 9.12 -0.54
N PHE A 176 -14.83 8.19 -0.68
CA PHE A 176 -15.48 7.53 0.46
C PHE A 176 -14.45 6.72 1.25
N PHE A 177 -13.72 5.82 0.58
CA PHE A 177 -12.73 4.98 1.25
C PHE A 177 -11.60 5.80 1.89
N ALA A 178 -11.13 6.87 1.24
CA ALA A 178 -10.08 7.71 1.82
C ALA A 178 -10.49 8.30 3.17
N ARG A 179 -11.73 8.79 3.28
CA ARG A 179 -12.27 9.32 4.54
C ARG A 179 -12.44 8.25 5.62
N GLU A 180 -12.95 7.07 5.27
CA GLU A 180 -13.13 5.99 6.26
C GLU A 180 -11.78 5.39 6.68
N PHE A 181 -10.81 5.30 5.78
CA PHE A 181 -9.45 4.84 6.08
C PHE A 181 -8.69 5.75 7.03
N GLU A 182 -8.84 7.07 6.89
CA GLU A 182 -8.33 8.03 7.87
C GLU A 182 -8.88 7.73 9.27
N ARG A 183 -10.19 7.46 9.40
CA ARG A 183 -10.83 7.17 10.70
C ARG A 183 -10.35 5.90 11.36
N VAL A 184 -10.02 4.87 10.59
CA VAL A 184 -9.53 3.59 11.13
C VAL A 184 -8.00 3.55 11.27
N GLY A 185 -7.31 4.67 11.03
CA GLY A 185 -5.88 4.83 11.33
C GLY A 185 -4.92 4.49 10.18
N VAL A 186 -5.40 4.38 8.95
CA VAL A 186 -4.52 4.32 7.76
C VAL A 186 -3.77 5.65 7.63
N VAL A 187 -2.44 5.59 7.56
CA VAL A 187 -1.61 6.80 7.61
C VAL A 187 -1.43 7.49 6.25
N ALA A 188 -1.66 6.76 5.16
CA ALA A 188 -1.59 7.30 3.81
C ALA A 188 -2.39 6.45 2.82
N VAL A 189 -2.92 7.11 1.80
CA VAL A 189 -3.65 6.50 0.70
C VAL A 189 -3.01 6.91 -0.62
N ALA A 190 -2.62 5.92 -1.41
CA ALA A 190 -2.17 6.11 -2.79
C ALA A 190 -3.31 5.78 -3.76
N ILE A 191 -3.69 6.74 -4.60
CA ILE A 191 -4.74 6.58 -5.60
C ILE A 191 -4.14 6.51 -6.99
N HIS A 192 -4.39 5.40 -7.65
CA HIS A 192 -4.21 5.29 -9.08
C HIS A 192 -5.36 6.00 -9.80
N GLY A 193 -5.05 7.07 -10.55
CA GLY A 193 -6.02 7.95 -11.20
C GLY A 193 -6.84 7.37 -12.37
N ARG A 194 -7.14 6.06 -12.37
CA ARG A 194 -8.19 5.47 -13.20
C ARG A 194 -9.09 4.57 -12.39
N THR A 195 -10.27 4.32 -12.92
CA THR A 195 -11.18 3.29 -12.45
C THR A 195 -10.63 1.90 -12.79
N ARG A 196 -11.19 0.84 -12.20
CA ARG A 196 -10.81 -0.53 -12.53
C ARG A 196 -11.12 -0.85 -14.00
N GLU A 197 -12.28 -0.43 -14.50
CA GLU A 197 -12.74 -0.72 -15.86
C GLU A 197 -11.83 -0.14 -16.94
N GLN A 198 -11.36 1.09 -16.72
CA GLN A 198 -10.39 1.75 -17.60
C GLN A 198 -9.05 0.98 -17.73
N GLY A 199 -8.83 -0.04 -16.88
CA GLY A 199 -7.64 -0.89 -16.91
C GLY A 199 -6.37 -0.13 -16.57
N PHE A 200 -5.26 -0.85 -16.57
CA PHE A 200 -3.90 -0.38 -16.88
C PHE A 200 -3.08 -1.62 -17.22
#